data_AF-A0A6M8HYD9-F1
#
_entry.id   AF-A0A6M8HYD9-F1
#
_cell.length_a   1.000
_cell.length_b   1.000
_cell.length_c   1.000
_cell.angle_alpha   90.00
_cell.angle_beta   90.00
_cell.angle_gamma   90.00
#
_symmetry.space_group_name_H-M   'P 1'
#
loop_
_entity.id
_entity.type
_entity.pdbx_description
1 polymer ?
#
loop_
_entity_poly.entity_id
_entity_poly.type
_entity_poly.pdbx_seq_one_letter_code
_entity_poly.pdbx_strand_id
1 'polypeptide(L)'
;MDDQHNLHEKTDNADANKATTHVMGLIGRLFRDIHQSATPAGVLDPEQDGSSPKVDLGNADTLRQLAAGAAERREKKDEANLERRALNDKRRVKKLLETHLANEMWDELMSHVQPAAERGDIEFQLLQFPSDLCTDGGRKIRISEEGWQDTLRGEAAELAARWKRDLEPKGFGLGAWMVDYSNGMPGDIGLFLTWRG
;
A
#
# COMPACT_ATOMS: atom_id res chain seq x y z
N MET A 1 -46.23 41.58 -34.61
CA MET A 1 -45.70 40.70 -35.67
C MET A 1 -44.56 39.95 -35.02
N ASP A 2 -44.92 38.85 -34.36
CA ASP A 2 -44.36 37.48 -34.47
C ASP A 2 -42.82 37.38 -34.66
N ASP A 3 -42.05 36.62 -33.87
CA ASP A 3 -42.25 35.21 -33.52
C ASP A 3 -41.52 34.80 -32.22
N GLN A 4 -42.05 33.77 -31.57
CA GLN A 4 -41.40 32.97 -30.52
C GLN A 4 -40.46 31.90 -31.14
N HIS A 5 -39.32 31.58 -30.53
CA HIS A 5 -39.04 30.25 -29.93
C HIS A 5 -37.59 30.07 -29.42
N ASN A 6 -37.54 29.56 -28.18
CA ASN A 6 -36.51 28.86 -27.40
C ASN A 6 -35.40 28.09 -28.17
N LEU A 7 -34.16 28.05 -27.64
CA LEU A 7 -33.33 26.82 -27.47
C LEU A 7 -31.94 27.10 -26.83
N HIS A 8 -31.69 26.37 -25.74
CA HIS A 8 -30.38 25.87 -25.23
C HIS A 8 -29.36 26.82 -24.58
N GLU A 9 -29.50 26.88 -23.26
CA GLU A 9 -28.46 26.71 -22.24
C GLU A 9 -27.30 25.80 -22.70
N LYS A 10 -26.07 26.35 -22.69
CA LYS A 10 -24.83 25.57 -22.58
C LYS A 10 -23.84 26.35 -21.71
N THR A 11 -23.67 25.83 -20.51
CA THR A 11 -22.68 26.20 -19.52
C THR A 11 -21.35 25.56 -19.90
N ASP A 12 -20.37 26.36 -20.33
CA ASP A 12 -18.98 25.92 -20.46
C ASP A 12 -18.30 26.08 -19.09
N ASN A 13 -18.33 24.98 -18.31
CA ASN A 13 -17.56 24.81 -17.09
C ASN A 13 -16.13 24.40 -17.46
N ALA A 14 -15.27 25.38 -17.66
CA ALA A 14 -13.85 25.18 -17.95
C ALA A 14 -13.00 26.08 -17.05
N ASP A 15 -13.08 25.92 -15.72
CA ASP A 15 -12.11 26.57 -14.80
C ASP A 15 -12.16 26.01 -13.36
N ALA A 16 -12.09 24.69 -13.19
CA ALA A 16 -12.06 24.09 -11.84
C ALA A 16 -11.01 22.99 -11.66
N ASN A 17 -9.88 23.06 -12.37
CA ASN A 17 -8.80 22.09 -12.19
C ASN A 17 -7.44 22.76 -11.93
N LYS A 18 -7.37 23.52 -10.83
CA LYS A 18 -6.11 23.99 -10.28
C LYS A 18 -6.24 24.35 -8.80
N ALA A 19 -6.28 23.35 -7.93
CA ALA A 19 -5.70 23.37 -6.57
C ALA A 19 -6.22 22.17 -5.79
N THR A 20 -5.43 21.11 -5.68
CA THR A 20 -5.31 20.31 -4.44
C THR A 20 -4.00 19.52 -4.55
N THR A 21 -2.92 20.17 -4.15
CA THR A 21 -1.61 19.55 -3.93
C THR A 21 -1.20 19.87 -2.50
N HIS A 22 -1.55 18.98 -1.57
CA HIS A 22 -0.87 18.66 -0.30
C HIS A 22 -1.88 18.11 0.70
N VAL A 23 -1.97 16.79 0.83
CA VAL A 23 -1.84 16.12 2.13
C VAL A 23 -1.32 14.69 1.87
N MET A 24 -0.01 14.51 1.88
CA MET A 24 0.61 13.18 1.94
C MET A 24 1.66 13.27 3.04
N GLY A 25 1.31 12.79 4.22
CA GLY A 25 2.17 12.91 5.39
C GLY A 25 1.64 12.10 6.56
N LEU A 26 2.40 11.07 6.91
CA LEU A 26 2.24 10.12 8.02
C LEU A 26 1.04 9.17 7.92
N ILE A 27 1.31 7.91 7.58
CA ILE A 27 0.98 6.73 8.41
C ILE A 27 1.91 5.60 7.98
N GLY A 28 2.51 4.92 8.96
CA GLY A 28 3.33 3.73 8.73
C GLY A 28 4.50 3.64 9.69
N ARG A 29 4.25 3.36 10.97
CA ARG A 29 5.25 2.76 11.88
C ARG A 29 4.61 2.25 13.17
N LEU A 30 4.27 0.96 13.18
CA LEU A 30 4.06 0.08 14.33
C LEU A 30 4.43 -1.32 13.79
N PHE A 31 5.27 -2.18 14.33
CA PHE A 31 5.90 -2.38 15.63
C PHE A 31 7.13 -3.29 15.37
N ARG A 32 8.22 -3.20 16.15
CA ARG A 32 9.18 -4.30 16.31
C ARG A 32 9.74 -4.32 17.73
N ASP A 33 9.53 -5.46 18.35
CA ASP A 33 9.95 -6.05 19.62
C ASP A 33 11.15 -5.47 20.41
N ILE A 34 10.89 -5.23 21.70
CA ILE A 34 11.45 -5.89 22.90
C ILE A 34 13.00 -6.03 23.04
N HIS A 35 13.49 -5.43 24.15
CA HIS A 35 14.71 -5.66 24.95
C HIS A 35 16.12 -5.48 24.36
N GLN A 36 16.73 -4.31 24.64
CA GLN A 36 18.14 -4.06 25.03
C GLN A 36 18.35 -2.54 25.04
N SER A 37 19.10 -1.85 25.90
CA SER A 37 19.88 -2.12 27.09
C SER A 37 20.23 -0.72 27.63
N ALA A 38 20.18 -0.49 28.93
CA ALA A 38 20.75 0.72 29.51
C ALA A 38 21.61 0.34 30.72
N THR A 39 22.92 0.27 30.48
CA THR A 39 23.95 0.47 31.51
C THR A 39 25.03 1.40 30.95
N PRO A 40 25.67 2.20 31.82
CA PRO A 40 26.34 3.44 31.43
C PRO A 40 27.83 3.26 31.13
N ALA A 41 28.34 4.25 30.37
CA ALA A 41 29.70 4.76 30.34
C ALA A 41 30.80 3.89 30.97
N GLY A 42 31.52 3.16 30.12
CA GLY A 42 32.80 2.53 30.42
C GLY A 42 33.86 2.98 29.41
N VAL A 43 34.78 3.81 29.89
CA VAL A 43 36.23 3.87 29.58
C VAL A 43 36.65 3.89 28.09
N LEU A 44 37.22 5.04 27.71
CA LEU A 44 38.05 5.21 26.51
C LEU A 44 39.41 4.52 26.72
N ASP A 45 39.63 3.38 26.08
CA ASP A 45 40.97 2.84 25.81
C ASP A 45 41.39 3.22 24.38
N PRO A 46 42.46 4.00 24.16
CA PRO A 46 42.91 4.38 22.83
C PRO A 46 44.07 3.48 22.38
N GLU A 47 43.79 2.23 22.04
CA GLU A 47 44.67 1.44 21.16
C GLU A 47 43.81 0.57 20.23
N GLN A 48 43.29 1.20 19.17
CA GLN A 48 42.87 0.50 17.96
C GLN A 48 43.92 0.82 16.90
N ASP A 49 44.81 -0.15 16.68
CA ASP A 49 45.73 -0.20 15.56
C ASP A 49 45.00 0.15 14.25
N GLY A 50 45.34 1.31 13.71
CA GLY A 50 44.66 1.98 12.61
C GLY A 50 44.98 1.38 11.24
N SER A 51 44.97 0.05 11.08
CA SER A 51 44.98 -0.56 9.76
C SER A 51 43.56 -0.67 9.23
N SER A 52 43.01 0.46 8.76
CA SER A 52 41.90 0.39 7.82
C SER A 52 42.35 -0.47 6.64
N PRO A 53 41.65 -1.55 6.27
CA PRO A 53 42.07 -2.38 5.16
C PRO A 53 42.16 -1.51 3.91
N LYS A 54 43.37 -1.39 3.33
CA LYS A 54 43.57 -0.73 2.04
C LYS A 54 42.70 -1.48 1.02
N VAL A 55 41.61 -0.85 0.58
CA VAL A 55 40.79 -1.37 -0.50
C VAL A 55 41.58 -1.23 -1.79
N ASP A 56 42.08 -2.34 -2.31
CA ASP A 56 42.66 -2.40 -3.65
C ASP A 56 41.52 -2.42 -4.68
N LEU A 57 41.37 -1.31 -5.41
CA LEU A 57 40.31 -1.10 -6.39
C LEU A 57 40.65 -1.68 -7.77
N GLY A 58 41.88 -2.16 -7.99
CA GLY A 58 42.35 -2.51 -9.33
C GLY A 58 42.36 -1.29 -10.28
N ASN A 59 42.12 -1.51 -11.58
CA ASN A 59 42.00 -0.43 -12.56
C ASN A 59 40.54 -0.20 -13.02
N ALA A 60 40.31 0.86 -13.79
CA ALA A 60 38.97 1.21 -14.26
C ALA A 60 38.30 0.10 -15.09
N ASP A 61 39.07 -0.68 -15.86
CA ASP A 61 38.53 -1.80 -16.63
C ASP A 61 38.11 -2.96 -15.73
N THR A 62 38.89 -3.25 -14.67
CA THR A 62 38.51 -4.20 -13.63
C THR A 62 37.19 -3.80 -12.96
N LEU A 63 37.05 -2.53 -12.59
CA LEU A 63 35.81 -2.03 -11.98
C LEU A 63 34.63 -2.06 -12.96
N ARG A 64 34.82 -1.75 -14.25
CA ARG A 64 33.78 -1.87 -15.28
C ARG A 64 33.32 -3.31 -15.46
N GLN A 65 34.24 -4.27 -15.50
CA GLN A 65 33.92 -5.69 -15.60
C GLN A 65 33.16 -6.19 -14.37
N LEU A 66 33.58 -5.76 -13.16
CA LEU A 66 32.88 -6.08 -11.92
C LEU A 66 31.45 -5.48 -11.90
N ALA A 67 31.30 -4.23 -12.34
CA ALA A 67 30.02 -3.56 -12.43
C ALA A 67 29.08 -4.22 -13.46
N ALA A 68 29.59 -4.59 -14.64
CA ALA A 68 28.83 -5.31 -15.65
C ALA A 68 28.35 -6.67 -15.12
N GLY A 69 29.25 -7.46 -14.50
CA GLY A 69 28.86 -8.73 -13.89
C GLY A 69 27.86 -8.55 -12.73
N ALA A 70 27.96 -7.47 -11.95
CA ALA A 70 26.99 -7.15 -10.91
C ALA A 70 25.62 -6.74 -11.48
N ALA A 71 25.61 -5.97 -12.57
CA ALA A 71 24.39 -5.59 -13.27
C ALA A 71 23.66 -6.82 -13.84
N GLU A 72 24.37 -7.72 -14.52
CA GLU A 72 23.78 -8.97 -15.04
C GLU A 72 23.22 -9.87 -13.93
N ARG A 73 23.93 -10.01 -12.80
CA ARG A 73 23.43 -10.78 -11.65
C ARG A 73 22.20 -10.13 -11.04
N ARG A 74 22.16 -8.79 -10.98
CA ARG A 74 21.01 -8.05 -10.49
C ARG A 74 19.81 -8.23 -11.42
N GLU A 75 19.99 -8.09 -12.72
CA GLU A 75 18.93 -8.29 -13.72
C GLU A 75 18.32 -9.70 -13.63
N LYS A 76 19.16 -10.74 -13.62
CA LYS A 76 18.70 -12.13 -13.44
C LYS A 76 17.95 -12.34 -12.12
N LYS A 77 18.41 -11.71 -11.04
CA LYS A 77 17.75 -11.78 -9.74
C LYS A 77 16.41 -11.02 -9.76
N ASP A 78 16.35 -9.88 -10.43
CA ASP A 78 15.14 -9.06 -10.54
C ASP A 78 14.07 -9.76 -11.39
N GLU A 79 14.47 -10.40 -12.50
CA GLU A 79 13.59 -11.24 -13.32
C GLU A 79 13.05 -12.45 -12.52
N ALA A 80 13.92 -13.20 -11.85
CA ALA A 80 13.50 -14.33 -11.02
C ALA A 80 12.59 -13.90 -9.85
N ASN A 81 12.81 -12.71 -9.28
CA ASN A 81 11.94 -12.15 -8.25
C ASN A 81 10.57 -11.75 -8.81
N LEU A 82 10.53 -11.15 -9.99
CA LEU A 82 9.29 -10.77 -10.66
C LEU A 82 8.43 -12.00 -10.97
N GLU A 83 9.03 -13.05 -11.55
CA GLU A 83 8.32 -14.29 -11.85
C GLU A 83 7.76 -14.94 -10.58
N ARG A 84 8.59 -15.04 -9.53
CA ARG A 84 8.18 -15.59 -8.24
C ARG A 84 7.03 -14.79 -7.61
N ARG A 85 7.07 -13.46 -7.70
CA ARG A 85 6.01 -12.58 -7.20
C ARG A 85 4.72 -12.78 -7.99
N ALA A 86 4.78 -12.76 -9.32
CA ALA A 86 3.63 -12.99 -10.19
C ALA A 86 2.94 -14.33 -9.89
N LEU A 87 3.72 -15.40 -9.66
CA LEU A 87 3.16 -16.69 -9.26
C LEU A 87 2.55 -16.69 -7.85
N ASN A 88 3.14 -15.94 -6.91
CA ASN A 88 2.58 -15.77 -5.58
C ASN A 88 1.25 -14.98 -5.63
N ASP A 89 1.21 -13.88 -6.37
CA ASP A 89 0.03 -13.03 -6.49
C ASP A 89 -1.12 -13.77 -7.17
N LYS A 90 -0.86 -14.52 -8.25
CA LYS A 90 -1.87 -15.41 -8.87
C LYS A 90 -2.47 -16.40 -7.87
N ARG A 91 -1.64 -17.01 -7.01
CA ARG A 91 -2.12 -17.94 -5.97
C ARG A 91 -2.95 -17.23 -4.91
N ARG A 92 -2.53 -16.04 -4.47
CA ARG A 92 -3.27 -15.21 -3.50
C ARG A 92 -4.61 -14.77 -4.06
N VAL A 93 -4.65 -14.25 -5.29
CA VAL A 93 -5.89 -13.86 -5.98
C VAL A 93 -6.84 -15.04 -6.07
N LYS A 94 -6.38 -16.21 -6.55
CA LYS A 94 -7.20 -17.42 -6.62
C LYS A 94 -7.81 -17.76 -5.25
N LYS A 95 -6.99 -17.78 -4.19
CA LYS A 95 -7.46 -18.07 -2.84
C LYS A 95 -8.53 -17.07 -2.37
N LEU A 96 -8.32 -15.77 -2.59
CA LEU A 96 -9.24 -14.72 -2.16
C LEU A 96 -10.57 -14.72 -2.95
N LEU A 97 -10.56 -15.23 -4.19
CA LEU A 97 -11.78 -15.45 -4.97
C LEU A 97 -12.60 -16.66 -4.47
N GLU A 98 -11.92 -17.66 -3.90
CA GLU A 98 -12.55 -18.89 -3.39
C GLU A 98 -12.91 -18.78 -1.90
N THR A 99 -12.33 -17.82 -1.18
CA THR A 99 -12.55 -17.61 0.26
C THR A 99 -13.75 -16.68 0.47
N HIS A 100 -14.63 -17.08 1.39
CA HIS A 100 -15.76 -16.27 1.85
C HIS A 100 -15.46 -15.71 3.24
N LEU A 101 -15.94 -14.50 3.51
CA LEU A 101 -15.79 -13.82 4.78
C LEU A 101 -16.69 -14.47 5.84
N ALA A 102 -16.11 -15.38 6.62
CA ALA A 102 -16.78 -16.02 7.74
C ALA A 102 -17.11 -15.02 8.87
N ASN A 103 -18.14 -15.32 9.66
CA ASN A 103 -18.54 -14.48 10.79
C ASN A 103 -17.46 -14.43 11.86
N GLU A 104 -16.81 -15.55 12.13
CA GLU A 104 -15.74 -15.69 13.11
C GLU A 104 -14.56 -14.79 12.74
N MET A 105 -14.18 -14.76 11.46
CA MET A 105 -13.11 -13.88 10.95
C MET A 105 -13.48 -12.40 11.08
N TRP A 106 -14.74 -12.06 10.79
CA TRP A 106 -15.22 -10.69 10.97
C TRP A 106 -15.18 -10.25 12.44
N ASP A 107 -15.66 -11.11 13.34
CA ASP A 107 -15.69 -10.81 14.76
C ASP A 107 -14.27 -10.68 15.33
N GLU A 108 -13.33 -11.52 14.86
CA GLU A 108 -11.89 -11.39 15.15
C GLU A 108 -11.35 -10.04 14.70
N LEU A 109 -11.59 -9.62 13.45
CA LEU A 109 -11.18 -8.31 12.94
C LEU A 109 -11.74 -7.16 13.80
N MET A 110 -13.03 -7.22 14.14
CA MET A 110 -13.66 -6.18 14.96
C MET A 110 -13.11 -6.13 16.38
N SER A 111 -12.68 -7.26 16.94
CA SER A 111 -12.07 -7.32 18.27
C SER A 111 -10.76 -6.51 18.36
N HIS A 112 -10.10 -6.26 17.23
CA HIS A 112 -8.86 -5.48 17.16
C HIS A 112 -9.06 -3.98 16.92
N VAL A 113 -10.26 -3.56 16.48
CA VAL A 113 -10.55 -2.15 16.15
C VAL A 113 -10.51 -1.27 17.40
N GLN A 114 -11.17 -1.68 18.49
CA GLN A 114 -11.17 -0.91 19.73
C GLN A 114 -9.76 -0.76 20.33
N PRO A 115 -8.96 -1.85 20.50
CA PRO A 115 -7.58 -1.71 20.93
C PRO A 115 -6.72 -0.81 20.03
N ALA A 116 -7.00 -0.74 18.73
CA ALA A 116 -6.32 0.20 17.83
C ALA A 116 -6.67 1.66 18.15
N ALA A 117 -7.96 1.96 18.28
CA ALA A 117 -8.42 3.29 18.67
C ALA A 117 -7.86 3.72 20.05
N GLU A 118 -7.78 2.80 21.02
CA GLU A 118 -7.18 3.07 22.35
C GLU A 118 -5.69 3.43 22.29
N ARG A 119 -4.97 2.96 21.27
CA ARG A 119 -3.57 3.36 21.02
C ARG A 119 -3.44 4.69 20.28
N GLY A 120 -4.55 5.33 19.92
CA GLY A 120 -4.56 6.56 19.14
C GLY A 120 -4.47 6.34 17.63
N ASP A 121 -4.66 5.11 17.15
CA ASP A 121 -4.81 4.84 15.73
C ASP A 121 -6.12 5.50 15.22
N ILE A 122 -6.13 5.92 13.96
CA ILE A 122 -7.31 6.54 13.31
C ILE A 122 -7.96 5.63 12.26
N GLU A 123 -7.32 4.48 12.03
CA GLU A 123 -7.68 3.50 11.03
C GLU A 123 -7.13 2.12 11.41
N PHE A 124 -7.70 1.07 10.81
CA PHE A 124 -7.27 -0.31 11.01
C PHE A 124 -7.28 -1.07 9.67
N GLN A 125 -6.19 -1.75 9.34
CA GLN A 125 -6.10 -2.55 8.11
C GLN A 125 -6.91 -3.84 8.25
N LEU A 126 -7.99 -3.95 7.46
CA LEU A 126 -8.88 -5.11 7.45
C LEU A 126 -8.35 -6.24 6.55
N LEU A 127 -7.82 -5.90 5.38
CA LEU A 127 -7.35 -6.88 4.41
C LEU A 127 -6.21 -6.29 3.56
N GLN A 128 -5.28 -7.14 3.14
CA GLN A 128 -4.26 -6.80 2.15
C GLN A 128 -4.24 -7.83 1.03
N PHE A 129 -4.37 -7.37 -0.21
CA PHE A 129 -4.52 -8.22 -1.38
C PHE A 129 -3.78 -7.70 -2.62
N PRO A 130 -3.41 -8.57 -3.58
CA PRO A 130 -2.80 -8.12 -4.84
C PRO A 130 -3.76 -7.26 -5.66
N SER A 131 -3.27 -6.19 -6.29
CA SER A 131 -4.11 -5.28 -7.09
C SER A 131 -4.92 -5.99 -8.20
N ASP A 132 -4.42 -7.09 -8.74
CA ASP A 132 -5.10 -7.97 -9.70
C ASP A 132 -6.40 -8.60 -9.18
N LEU A 133 -6.67 -8.55 -7.88
CA LEU A 133 -7.98 -8.95 -7.35
C LEU A 133 -9.09 -8.00 -7.83
N CYS A 134 -8.79 -6.71 -8.05
CA CYS A 134 -9.74 -5.77 -8.63
C CYS A 134 -9.98 -6.07 -10.12
N THR A 135 -11.19 -5.81 -10.61
CA THR A 135 -11.53 -5.98 -12.04
C THR A 135 -10.74 -5.05 -12.96
N ASP A 136 -10.25 -3.92 -12.44
CA ASP A 136 -9.50 -2.89 -13.16
C ASP A 136 -8.02 -2.84 -12.77
N GLY A 137 -7.52 -3.86 -12.07
CA GLY A 137 -6.14 -3.90 -11.57
C GLY A 137 -5.81 -2.80 -10.55
N GLY A 138 -6.81 -2.27 -9.85
CA GLY A 138 -6.63 -1.24 -8.82
C GLY A 138 -6.46 0.18 -9.38
N ARG A 139 -6.78 0.41 -10.66
CA ARG A 139 -6.69 1.73 -11.30
C ARG A 139 -7.50 2.78 -10.53
N LYS A 140 -8.77 2.48 -10.23
CA LYS A 140 -9.66 3.39 -9.50
C LYS A 140 -9.10 3.75 -8.13
N ILE A 141 -8.60 2.76 -7.38
CA ILE A 141 -7.99 2.96 -6.05
C ILE A 141 -6.76 3.88 -6.15
N ARG A 142 -5.89 3.68 -7.15
CA ARG A 142 -4.67 4.49 -7.34
C ARG A 142 -4.96 5.98 -7.48
N ILE A 143 -6.03 6.35 -8.18
CA ILE A 143 -6.40 7.75 -8.42
C ILE A 143 -7.52 8.23 -7.51
N SER A 144 -7.87 7.43 -6.48
CA SER A 144 -8.98 7.71 -5.57
C SER A 144 -10.31 8.01 -6.29
N GLU A 145 -10.59 7.29 -7.38
CA GLU A 145 -11.81 7.43 -8.17
C GLU A 145 -13.03 6.97 -7.35
N GLU A 146 -14.12 7.72 -7.39
CA GLU A 146 -15.39 7.31 -6.80
C GLU A 146 -15.89 5.97 -7.39
N GLY A 147 -16.56 5.17 -6.56
CA GLY A 147 -17.02 3.83 -6.95
C GLY A 147 -15.89 2.84 -7.20
N TRP A 148 -14.72 3.03 -6.56
CA TRP A 148 -13.65 2.03 -6.58
C TRP A 148 -14.07 0.72 -5.90
N GLN A 149 -15.00 0.77 -4.95
CA GLN A 149 -15.54 -0.39 -4.25
C GLN A 149 -16.18 -1.40 -5.21
N ASP A 150 -16.76 -0.93 -6.32
CA ASP A 150 -17.40 -1.76 -7.34
C ASP A 150 -16.40 -2.61 -8.15
N THR A 151 -15.10 -2.34 -8.01
CA THR A 151 -14.03 -3.10 -8.66
C THR A 151 -13.59 -4.33 -7.87
N LEU A 152 -13.91 -4.37 -6.57
CA LEU A 152 -13.49 -5.44 -5.67
C LEU A 152 -14.13 -6.77 -6.07
N ARG A 153 -13.42 -7.88 -5.80
CA ARG A 153 -13.90 -9.24 -6.02
C ARG A 153 -13.56 -10.15 -4.83
N GLY A 154 -14.26 -11.28 -4.74
CA GLY A 154 -14.04 -12.29 -3.70
C GLY A 154 -14.20 -11.71 -2.30
N GLU A 155 -13.36 -12.18 -1.38
CA GLU A 155 -13.35 -11.77 0.02
C GLU A 155 -13.32 -10.24 0.23
N ALA A 156 -12.59 -9.50 -0.62
CA ALA A 156 -12.52 -8.04 -0.53
C ALA A 156 -13.89 -7.36 -0.82
N ALA A 157 -14.65 -7.89 -1.78
CA ALA A 157 -15.98 -7.38 -2.10
C ALA A 157 -16.98 -7.71 -0.98
N GLU A 158 -16.90 -8.90 -0.41
CA GLU A 158 -17.74 -9.31 0.72
C GLU A 158 -17.49 -8.45 1.96
N LEU A 159 -16.22 -8.14 2.22
CA LEU A 159 -15.81 -7.25 3.31
C LEU A 159 -16.35 -5.83 3.10
N ALA A 160 -16.23 -5.29 1.89
CA ALA A 160 -16.80 -3.98 1.57
C ALA A 160 -18.33 -3.97 1.71
N ALA A 161 -19.02 -5.02 1.27
CA ALA A 161 -20.47 -5.15 1.42
C ALA A 161 -20.89 -5.24 2.90
N ARG A 162 -20.15 -6.00 3.72
CA ARG A 162 -20.41 -6.13 5.15
C ARG A 162 -20.13 -4.83 5.91
N TRP A 163 -19.04 -4.14 5.60
CA TRP A 163 -18.78 -2.79 6.12
C TRP A 163 -19.93 -1.84 5.78
N LYS A 164 -20.37 -1.82 4.52
CA LYS A 164 -21.45 -0.94 4.06
C LYS A 164 -22.75 -1.18 4.83
N ARG A 165 -23.05 -2.44 5.14
CA ARG A 165 -24.24 -2.82 5.92
C ARG A 165 -24.12 -2.47 7.40
N ASP A 166 -22.98 -2.79 8.03
CA ASP A 166 -22.89 -2.86 9.50
C ASP A 166 -22.19 -1.65 10.14
N LEU A 167 -21.34 -0.96 9.38
CA LEU A 167 -20.39 0.03 9.89
C LEU A 167 -20.59 1.42 9.26
N GLU A 168 -20.90 1.51 7.97
CA GLU A 168 -21.21 2.80 7.31
C GLU A 168 -22.34 3.57 8.04
N PRO A 169 -23.46 2.96 8.45
CA PRO A 169 -24.52 3.68 9.19
C PRO A 169 -24.09 4.19 10.58
N LYS A 170 -22.97 3.68 11.11
CA LYS A 170 -22.39 4.10 12.38
C LYS A 170 -21.32 5.18 12.22
N GLY A 171 -21.06 5.64 11.00
CA GLY A 171 -20.09 6.70 10.70
C GLY A 171 -18.65 6.21 10.47
N PHE A 172 -18.42 4.90 10.35
CA PHE A 172 -17.11 4.41 9.94
C PHE A 172 -16.92 4.59 8.43
N GLY A 173 -15.73 4.99 8.01
CA GLY A 173 -15.33 5.02 6.60
C GLY A 173 -14.63 3.73 6.16
N LEU A 174 -14.55 3.54 4.84
CA LEU A 174 -13.76 2.50 4.19
C LEU A 174 -12.77 3.15 3.23
N GLY A 175 -11.49 2.98 3.49
CA GLY A 175 -10.40 3.46 2.65
C GLY A 175 -9.68 2.32 1.94
N ALA A 176 -9.10 2.61 0.78
CA ALA A 176 -8.16 1.72 0.12
C ALA A 176 -7.01 2.50 -0.48
N TRP A 177 -5.80 1.99 -0.34
CA TRP A 177 -4.60 2.54 -0.99
C TRP A 177 -3.56 1.45 -1.21
N MET A 178 -2.63 1.74 -2.12
CA MET A 178 -1.48 0.88 -2.35
C MET A 178 -0.57 0.89 -1.12
N VAL A 179 -0.27 -0.28 -0.58
CA VAL A 179 0.63 -0.47 0.57
C VAL A 179 2.00 -1.02 0.17
N ASP A 180 2.12 -1.54 -1.06
CA ASP A 180 3.39 -2.00 -1.63
C ASP A 180 3.57 -1.49 -3.07
N TYR A 181 4.71 -0.86 -3.32
CA TYR A 181 5.20 -0.41 -4.62
C TYR A 181 6.58 -1.03 -4.88
N SER A 182 6.66 -2.35 -4.93
CA SER A 182 7.93 -3.04 -5.24
C SER A 182 8.20 -3.06 -6.75
N ASN A 183 9.39 -2.62 -7.15
CA ASN A 183 9.92 -2.64 -8.53
C ASN A 183 9.05 -1.93 -9.59
N GLY A 184 8.36 -0.85 -9.23
CA GLY A 184 7.59 -0.04 -10.19
C GLY A 184 6.26 -0.65 -10.64
N MET A 185 5.87 -1.80 -10.09
CA MET A 185 4.57 -2.42 -10.32
C MET A 185 3.65 -2.17 -9.11
N PRO A 186 2.33 -1.98 -9.31
CA PRO A 186 1.40 -1.99 -8.19
C PRO A 186 1.41 -3.37 -7.52
N GLY A 187 1.92 -3.44 -6.30
CA GLY A 187 1.95 -4.69 -5.54
C GLY A 187 0.59 -4.93 -4.90
N ASP A 188 0.51 -4.54 -3.64
CA ASP A 188 -0.64 -4.85 -2.78
C ASP A 188 -1.45 -3.60 -2.45
N ILE A 189 -2.75 -3.81 -2.35
CA ILE A 189 -3.73 -2.85 -1.85
C ILE A 189 -4.05 -3.24 -0.43
N GLY A 190 -4.04 -2.26 0.47
CA GLY A 190 -4.64 -2.38 1.79
C GLY A 190 -6.06 -1.81 1.79
N LEU A 191 -6.96 -2.51 2.47
CA LEU A 191 -8.34 -2.10 2.73
C LEU A 191 -8.45 -1.76 4.21
N PHE A 192 -8.95 -0.57 4.54
CA PHE A 192 -8.86 0.01 5.87
C PHE A 192 -10.21 0.48 6.39
N LEU A 193 -10.53 0.13 7.63
CA LEU A 193 -11.59 0.78 8.39
C LEU A 193 -11.07 2.12 8.92
N THR A 194 -11.82 3.21 8.73
CA THR A 194 -11.41 4.54 9.21
C THR A 194 -12.46 5.12 10.17
N TRP A 195 -12.01 5.86 11.19
CA TRP A 195 -12.91 6.57 12.13
C TRP A 195 -12.46 8.01 12.38
N ARG A 196 -11.64 8.56 11.47
CA ARG A 196 -11.34 9.99 11.44
C ARG A 196 -12.47 10.72 10.72
N GLY A 197 -13.26 11.46 11.50
CA GLY A 197 -14.11 12.54 10.99
C GLY A 197 -13.29 13.79 10.67
#